data_AF-A0A6N7AV33-F1
#
_entry.id   AF-A0A6N7AV33-F1
#
_cell.length_a   1.000
_cell.length_b   1.000
_cell.length_c   1.000
_cell.angle_alpha   90.00
_cell.angle_beta   90.00
_cell.angle_gamma   90.00
#
_symmetry.space_group_name_H-M   'P 1'
#
loop_
_entity.id
_entity.type
_entity.pdbx_description
1 polymer ?
#
loop_
_entity_poly.entity_id
_entity_poly.type
_entity_poly.pdbx_seq_one_letter_code
_entity_poly.pdbx_strand_id
1 'polypeptide(L)'
;MHVTEIELYEILKEKVGEKEAKTLVEYIETKVEKKFEEKHDILATKTDLANVKSDIIKWMFLFWIGQLASLIAILQIFFRK
;
A
#
# COMPACT_ATOMS: atom_id res chain seq x y z
N MET A 1 -14.63 -22.05 2.04
CA MET A 1 -13.88 -23.21 1.49
C MET A 1 -12.88 -22.63 0.49
N HIS A 2 -11.58 -22.73 0.75
CA HIS A 2 -10.56 -22.36 -0.24
C HIS A 2 -10.37 -23.60 -1.12
N VAL A 3 -10.64 -23.47 -2.41
CA VAL A 3 -10.37 -24.53 -3.40
C VAL A 3 -8.93 -24.32 -3.86
N THR A 4 -8.09 -25.34 -3.70
CA THR A 4 -6.70 -25.31 -4.17
C THR A 4 -6.66 -25.46 -5.69
N GLU A 5 -5.58 -25.02 -6.36
CA GLU A 5 -5.39 -25.17 -7.81
C GLU A 5 -5.58 -26.62 -8.29
N ILE A 6 -5.12 -27.57 -7.48
CA ILE A 6 -5.22 -29.00 -7.75
C ILE A 6 -6.68 -29.47 -7.71
N GLU A 7 -7.45 -29.06 -6.69
CA GLU A 7 -8.89 -29.38 -6.60
C GLU A 7 -9.68 -28.72 -7.75
N LEU A 8 -9.34 -27.49 -8.15
CA LEU A 8 -9.97 -26.82 -9.28
C LEU A 8 -9.67 -27.55 -10.60
N TYR A 9 -8.42 -27.98 -10.79
CA TYR A 9 -8.01 -28.78 -11.94
C TYR A 9 -8.76 -30.10 -12.02
N GLU A 10 -8.90 -30.83 -10.90
CA GLU A 10 -9.62 -32.11 -10.87
C GLU A 10 -11.10 -31.95 -11.24
N ILE A 11 -11.78 -30.93 -10.70
CA ILE A 11 -13.18 -30.62 -11.02
C ILE A 11 -13.35 -30.26 -12.51
N LEU A 12 -12.40 -29.49 -13.06
CA LEU A 12 -12.44 -29.10 -14.46
C LEU A 12 -12.12 -30.29 -15.37
N LYS A 13 -11.15 -31.13 -15.01
CA LYS A 13 -10.74 -32.31 -15.78
C LYS A 13 -11.90 -33.27 -15.98
N GLU A 14 -12.73 -33.48 -14.97
CA GLU A 14 -13.91 -34.34 -15.03
C GLU A 14 -14.99 -33.81 -16.01
N LYS A 15 -15.07 -32.50 -16.22
CA LYS A 15 -16.14 -31.84 -17.01
C LYS A 15 -15.74 -31.40 -18.41
N VAL A 16 -14.50 -30.94 -18.60
CA VAL A 16 -14.03 -30.32 -19.85
C VAL A 16 -12.86 -31.06 -20.49
N GLY A 17 -12.29 -32.06 -19.83
CA GLY A 17 -11.11 -32.78 -20.32
C GLY A 17 -9.80 -32.15 -19.86
N GLU A 18 -8.71 -32.90 -20.03
CA GLU A 18 -7.42 -32.60 -19.40
C GLU A 18 -6.74 -31.34 -19.96
N LYS A 19 -6.84 -31.12 -21.28
CA LYS A 19 -6.24 -29.95 -21.93
C LYS A 19 -6.95 -28.66 -21.55
N GLU A 20 -8.28 -28.68 -21.65
CA GLU A 20 -9.13 -27.53 -21.40
C GLU A 20 -9.10 -27.14 -19.92
N ALA A 21 -9.07 -28.11 -19.01
CA ALA A 21 -8.91 -27.88 -17.58
C ALA A 21 -7.59 -27.17 -17.27
N LYS A 22 -6.48 -27.62 -17.87
CA LYS A 22 -5.16 -27.00 -17.68
C LYS A 22 -5.16 -25.55 -18.16
N THR A 23 -5.70 -25.29 -19.35
CA THR A 23 -5.76 -23.93 -19.91
C THR A 23 -6.60 -22.98 -19.06
N LEU A 24 -7.71 -23.46 -18.48
CA LEU A 24 -8.55 -22.65 -17.59
C LEU A 24 -7.87 -22.34 -16.25
N VAL A 25 -7.15 -23.31 -15.69
CA VAL A 25 -6.38 -23.10 -14.45
C VAL A 25 -5.24 -22.09 -14.69
N GLU A 26 -4.45 -22.26 -15.75
CA GLU A 26 -3.40 -21.30 -16.13
C GLU A 26 -3.97 -19.89 -16.38
N TYR A 27 -5.11 -19.78 -17.04
CA TYR A 27 -5.76 -18.49 -17.28
C TYR A 27 -6.19 -17.82 -15.96
N ILE A 28 -6.76 -18.59 -15.03
CA ILE A 28 -7.20 -18.09 -13.72
C ILE A 28 -5.99 -17.66 -12.89
N GLU A 29 -4.94 -18.48 -12.79
CA GLU A 29 -3.67 -18.14 -12.12
C GLU A 29 -3.12 -16.82 -12.64
N THR A 30 -2.94 -16.73 -13.96
CA THR A 30 -2.43 -15.51 -14.61
C THR A 30 -3.30 -14.30 -14.30
N LYS A 31 -4.63 -14.46 -14.30
CA LYS A 31 -5.55 -13.34 -14.05
C LYS A 31 -5.56 -12.92 -12.58
N VAL A 32 -5.42 -13.88 -11.66
CA VAL A 32 -5.34 -13.63 -10.22
C VAL A 32 -4.03 -12.90 -9.90
N GLU A 33 -2.91 -13.37 -10.44
CA GLU A 33 -1.60 -12.77 -10.25
C GLU A 33 -1.57 -11.33 -10.80
N LYS A 34 -2.07 -11.13 -12.01
CA LYS A 34 -2.16 -9.80 -12.62
C LYS A 34 -3.08 -8.84 -11.84
N LYS A 35 -4.22 -9.33 -11.32
CA LYS A 35 -5.08 -8.53 -10.45
C LYS A 35 -4.44 -8.23 -9.10
N PHE A 36 -3.61 -9.13 -8.60
CA PHE A 36 -2.90 -8.92 -7.36
C PHE A 36 -1.80 -7.87 -7.54
N GLU A 37 -1.03 -7.92 -8.63
CA GLU A 37 -0.07 -6.87 -9.00
C GLU A 37 -0.73 -5.50 -9.17
N GLU A 38 -1.84 -5.42 -9.92
CA GLU A 38 -2.60 -4.16 -10.09
C GLU A 38 -3.11 -3.58 -8.76
N LYS A 39 -3.42 -4.44 -7.79
CA LYS A 39 -3.87 -4.00 -6.46
C LYS A 39 -2.70 -3.72 -5.53
N HIS A 40 -1.57 -4.40 -5.69
CA HIS A 40 -0.37 -4.25 -4.87
C HIS A 40 0.17 -2.81 -4.94
N ASP A 41 0.14 -2.19 -6.12
CA ASP A 41 0.55 -0.78 -6.29
C ASP A 41 -0.38 0.23 -5.59
N ILE A 42 -1.61 -0.17 -5.23
CA ILE A 42 -2.57 0.68 -4.52
C ILE A 42 -2.43 0.50 -2.99
N LEU A 43 -1.78 -0.58 -2.55
CA LEU A 43 -1.62 -0.86 -1.13
C LEU A 43 -0.42 -0.08 -0.59
N ALA A 44 -0.69 0.92 0.25
CA ALA A 44 0.37 1.60 0.99
C ALA A 44 1.16 0.57 1.81
N THR A 45 2.45 0.42 1.50
CA THR A 45 3.31 -0.49 2.23
C THR A 45 3.65 0.09 3.61
N LYS A 46 4.14 -0.77 4.52
CA LYS A 46 4.65 -0.30 5.82
C LYS A 46 5.78 0.73 5.63
N THR A 47 6.56 0.60 4.56
CA THR A 47 7.63 1.53 4.18
C THR A 47 7.07 2.89 3.77
N ASP A 48 6.01 2.92 2.95
CA ASP A 48 5.38 4.17 2.52
C ASP A 48 4.82 4.94 3.72
N LEU A 49 4.18 4.24 4.65
CA LEU A 49 3.67 4.83 5.89
C LEU A 49 4.81 5.36 6.77
N ALA A 50 5.93 4.64 6.87
CA ALA A 50 7.10 5.09 7.61
C ALA A 50 7.73 6.34 6.99
N ASN A 51 7.79 6.42 5.66
CA ASN A 51 8.29 7.58 4.93
C ASN A 51 7.39 8.81 5.16
N VAL A 52 6.08 8.66 5.01
CA VAL A 52 5.11 9.75 5.30
C VAL A 52 5.24 10.23 6.75
N LYS A 53 5.33 9.31 7.71
CA LYS A 53 5.52 9.67 9.13
C LYS A 53 6.84 10.42 9.35
N SER A 54 7.93 10.00 8.70
CA SER A 54 9.22 10.68 8.76
C SER A 54 9.14 12.11 8.22
N ASP A 55 8.49 12.30 7.07
CA ASP A 55 8.36 13.62 6.46
C ASP A 55 7.47 14.55 7.27
N ILE A 56 6.35 14.05 7.83
CA ILE A 56 5.52 14.81 8.76
C ILE A 56 6.35 15.29 9.96
N ILE A 57 7.17 14.41 10.56
CA ILE A 57 8.01 14.77 11.70
C ILE A 57 9.01 15.88 11.30
N LYS A 58 9.66 15.78 10.14
CA LYS A 58 10.60 16.82 9.65
C LYS A 58 9.89 18.17 9.49
N TRP A 59 8.71 18.17 8.88
CA TRP A 59 7.92 19.40 8.69
C TRP A 59 7.45 20.01 10.01
N MET A 60 7.10 19.19 11.01
CA MET A 60 6.76 19.65 12.35
C MET A 60 7.92 20.40 13.01
N PHE A 61 9.17 19.93 12.87
CA PHE A 61 10.33 20.63 13.42
C PHE A 61 10.55 22.00 12.76
N LEU A 62 10.46 22.08 11.43
CA LEU A 62 10.60 23.35 10.73
C LEU A 62 9.52 24.35 11.15
N PHE A 63 8.28 23.86 11.25
CA PHE A 63 7.16 24.66 11.73
C PHE A 63 7.36 25.15 13.17
N TRP A 64 7.79 24.27 14.08
CA TRP A 64 8.04 24.63 15.48
C TRP A 64 9.17 25.65 15.66
N ILE A 65 10.25 25.56 14.87
CA ILE A 65 11.30 26.58 14.86
C ILE A 65 10.71 27.93 14.44
N GLY A 66 9.89 27.95 13.38
CA GLY A 66 9.18 29.15 12.94
C GLY A 66 8.24 29.73 14.01
N GLN A 67 7.44 28.86 14.65
CA GLN A 67 6.56 29.28 15.75
C GLN A 67 7.35 29.85 16.92
N LEU A 68 8.43 29.20 17.35
CA LEU A 68 9.27 29.67 18.45
C LEU A 68 9.92 31.02 18.12
N ALA A 69 10.46 31.18 16.91
CA ALA A 69 11.01 32.45 16.44
C ALA A 69 9.95 33.56 16.43
N SER A 70 8.74 33.27 15.94
CA SER A 70 7.63 34.24 15.93
C SER A 70 7.21 34.64 17.35
N LEU A 71 7.14 33.68 18.27
CA LEU A 71 6.80 33.92 19.67
C LEU A 71 7.86 34.84 20.33
N ILE A 72 9.15 34.52 20.13
CA ILE A 72 10.25 35.34 20.64
C ILE A 72 10.20 36.76 20.07
N ALA A 73 9.95 36.92 18.78
CA ALA A 73 9.84 38.22 18.14
C ALA A 73 8.69 39.06 18.74
N ILE A 74 7.52 38.44 18.96
CA ILE A 74 6.37 39.09 19.60
C ILE A 74 6.73 39.51 21.03
N LEU A 75 7.30 38.61 21.83
CA LEU A 75 7.70 38.91 23.21
C LEU A 75 8.74 40.05 23.26
N GLN A 76 9.74 40.04 22.37
CA GLN A 76 10.73 41.11 22.27
C GLN A 76 10.07 42.46 21.96
N ILE A 77 9.08 42.52 21.07
CA ILE A 77 8.35 43.77 20.78
C ILE A 77 7.58 44.28 21.99
N PHE A 78 6.96 43.38 22.77
CA PHE A 78 6.19 43.76 23.96
C PHE A 78 7.05 44.18 25.15
N PHE A 79 8.19 43.51 25.39
CA PHE A 79 9.10 43.82 26.49
C PHE A 79 10.11 44.94 26.21
N ARG A 80 10.21 45.40 24.95
CA ARG A 80 11.10 46.49 24.52
C ARG A 80 10.35 47.83 24.34
N LYS A 81 9.10 47.89 24.80
CA LYS A 81 8.39 49.11 25.18
C LYS A 81 8.62 49.39 26.65
#